data_AF-A0A146KE94-F1
#
_entry.id   AF-A0A146KE94-F1
#
_cell.length_a   1.000
_cell.length_b   1.000
_cell.length_c   1.000
_cell.angle_alpha   90.00
_cell.angle_beta   90.00
_cell.angle_gamma   90.00
#
_symmetry.space_group_name_H-M   'P 1'
#
loop_
_entity.id
_entity.type
_entity.pdbx_description
1 polymer ?
#
loop_
_entity_poly.entity_id
_entity_poly.type
_entity_poly.pdbx_seq_one_letter_code
_entity_poly.pdbx_strand_id
1 'polypeptide(L)'
;PSLGDIATSPLVKHEVLFLLRIFSFIFHLIVVILGIYTRKFIFFIQLTNLTNILSFLYSIFALIASYQFAMPKFYETTTLQKVYLRQKPSLVAYLAQQLQRMSTTMHFAVTFVFWPFVWPSSNRSHGIYDIIYFVAAHGMTLVMLLLEGFVSKVLYNWSILVLCLGFGAVYCIFGISLFELTGYAIYPFFNAHSKKSIIVLAGVFPFVALMNGFVLLLQKLRDFLVDKIINGKQTKEKIAQRKQNKIKVREEKSFPEN
;
A
#
# COMPACT_ATOMS: atom_id res chain seq x y z
N PRO A 1 7.68 -10.11 -10.58
CA PRO A 1 7.69 -10.23 -9.10
C PRO A 1 7.37 -11.67 -8.70
N SER A 2 8.04 -12.17 -7.68
CA SER A 2 7.74 -13.47 -7.06
C SER A 2 6.85 -13.30 -5.82
N LEU A 3 6.28 -14.41 -5.33
CA LEU A 3 5.57 -14.39 -4.04
C LEU A 3 6.51 -14.00 -2.89
N GLY A 4 7.79 -14.37 -2.97
CA GLY A 4 8.80 -13.96 -1.99
C GLY A 4 8.97 -12.45 -1.91
N ASP A 5 8.89 -11.73 -3.05
CA ASP A 5 8.99 -10.27 -3.07
C ASP A 5 7.83 -9.61 -2.32
N ILE A 6 6.62 -10.18 -2.43
CA ILE A 6 5.45 -9.67 -1.73
C ILE A 6 5.45 -10.12 -0.27
N ALA A 7 5.77 -11.37 0.02
CA ALA A 7 5.64 -11.99 1.34
C ALA A 7 6.77 -11.65 2.31
N THR A 8 7.83 -10.96 1.88
CA THR A 8 8.98 -10.62 2.71
C THR A 8 9.27 -9.13 2.74
N SER A 9 10.00 -8.70 3.77
CA SER A 9 10.40 -7.32 4.00
C SER A 9 11.92 -7.22 4.16
N PRO A 10 12.57 -6.12 3.72
CA PRO A 10 13.95 -5.83 4.09
C PRO A 10 14.06 -5.18 5.49
N LEU A 11 12.96 -4.68 6.07
CA LEU A 11 12.95 -3.90 7.31
C LEU A 11 12.42 -4.68 8.51
N VAL A 12 11.47 -5.59 8.31
CA VAL A 12 10.82 -6.34 9.40
C VAL A 12 10.88 -7.84 9.17
N LYS A 13 10.78 -8.61 10.26
CA LYS A 13 10.67 -10.07 10.18
C LYS A 13 9.33 -10.47 9.55
N HIS A 14 9.27 -11.67 8.99
CA HIS A 14 8.11 -12.15 8.23
C HIS A 14 6.86 -12.33 9.11
N GLU A 15 7.04 -12.66 10.39
CA GLU A 15 5.96 -12.76 11.39
C GLU A 15 5.34 -11.38 11.68
N VAL A 16 6.19 -10.36 11.82
CA VAL A 16 5.74 -8.97 12.03
C VAL A 16 5.01 -8.44 10.79
N LEU A 17 5.52 -8.73 9.60
CA LEU A 17 4.85 -8.37 8.34
C LEU A 17 3.48 -9.07 8.21
N PHE A 18 3.38 -10.34 8.61
CA PHE A 18 2.13 -11.08 8.59
C PHE A 18 1.10 -10.47 9.56
N LEU A 19 1.51 -10.10 10.79
CA LEU A 19 0.63 -9.40 11.74
C LEU A 19 0.17 -8.04 11.21
N LEU A 20 1.08 -7.26 10.59
CA LEU A 20 0.73 -5.99 9.94
C LEU A 20 -0.35 -6.21 8.87
N ARG A 21 -0.25 -7.29 8.10
CA ARG A 21 -1.22 -7.64 7.04
C ARG A 21 -2.56 -8.12 7.57
N ILE A 22 -2.58 -8.85 8.68
CA ILE A 22 -3.83 -9.20 9.37
C ILE A 22 -4.52 -7.91 9.81
N PHE A 23 -3.79 -7.02 10.47
CA PHE A 23 -4.33 -5.73 10.92
C PHE A 23 -4.82 -4.88 9.74
N SER A 24 -4.03 -4.79 8.67
CA SER A 24 -4.40 -4.12 7.41
C SER A 24 -5.67 -4.71 6.82
N PHE A 25 -5.78 -6.03 6.71
CA PHE A 25 -6.98 -6.70 6.19
C PHE A 25 -8.23 -6.42 7.02
N ILE A 26 -8.15 -6.58 8.35
CA ILE A 26 -9.27 -6.31 9.26
C ILE A 26 -9.68 -4.84 9.17
N PHE A 27 -8.70 -3.93 9.13
CA PHE A 27 -8.95 -2.50 9.01
C PHE A 27 -9.71 -2.15 7.72
N HIS A 28 -9.23 -2.63 6.56
CA HIS A 28 -9.90 -2.37 5.28
C HIS A 28 -11.29 -3.02 5.22
N LEU A 29 -11.47 -4.22 5.79
CA LEU A 29 -12.77 -4.87 5.90
C LEU A 29 -13.75 -4.00 6.70
N ILE A 30 -13.34 -3.48 7.86
CA ILE A 30 -14.17 -2.59 8.69
C ILE A 30 -14.54 -1.32 7.92
N VAL A 31 -13.59 -0.70 7.20
CA VAL A 31 -13.87 0.50 6.39
C VAL A 31 -14.92 0.22 5.31
N VAL A 32 -14.84 -0.93 4.64
CA VAL A 32 -15.85 -1.36 3.66
C VAL A 32 -17.21 -1.55 4.33
N ILE A 33 -17.28 -2.26 5.47
CA ILE A 33 -18.53 -2.49 6.21
C ILE A 33 -19.14 -1.17 6.70
N LEU A 34 -18.33 -0.26 7.26
CA LEU A 34 -18.77 1.06 7.70
C LEU A 34 -19.27 1.91 6.53
N GLY A 35 -18.60 1.83 5.38
CA GLY A 35 -19.06 2.46 4.15
C GLY A 35 -20.43 1.94 3.71
N ILE A 36 -20.66 0.63 3.84
CA ILE A 36 -21.96 0.02 3.56
C ILE A 36 -23.03 0.50 4.54
N TYR A 37 -22.71 0.52 5.83
CA TYR A 37 -23.64 0.89 6.89
C TYR A 37 -24.06 2.36 6.82
N THR A 38 -23.12 3.28 6.58
CA THR A 38 -23.36 4.74 6.59
C THR A 38 -23.93 5.26 5.27
N ARG A 39 -23.81 4.49 4.17
CA ARG A 39 -24.23 4.91 2.81
C ARG A 39 -25.07 3.82 2.13
N LYS A 40 -26.12 3.35 2.82
CA LYS A 40 -26.99 2.24 2.38
C LYS A 40 -27.71 2.45 1.06
N PHE A 41 -27.97 3.70 0.65
CA PHE A 41 -29.06 3.97 -0.28
C PHE A 41 -28.78 3.75 -1.76
N ILE A 42 -27.54 3.57 -2.23
CA ILE A 42 -27.29 3.18 -3.63
C ILE A 42 -25.99 2.36 -3.71
N PHE A 43 -26.07 1.10 -4.15
CA PHE A 43 -24.91 0.26 -4.47
C PHE A 43 -23.89 0.96 -5.39
N PHE A 44 -24.37 1.82 -6.30
CA PHE A 44 -23.54 2.67 -7.15
C PHE A 44 -22.77 3.76 -6.39
N ILE A 45 -23.26 4.30 -5.27
CA ILE A 45 -22.47 5.22 -4.43
C ILE A 45 -21.31 4.47 -3.74
N GLN A 46 -21.49 3.20 -3.35
CA GLN A 46 -20.36 2.41 -2.83
C GLN A 46 -19.31 2.11 -3.89
N LEU A 47 -19.72 1.96 -5.16
CA LEU A 47 -18.78 1.89 -6.29
C LEU A 47 -18.01 3.20 -6.48
N THR A 48 -18.24 4.27 -5.70
CA THR A 48 -17.33 5.42 -5.66
C THR A 48 -16.30 5.36 -4.56
N ASN A 49 -16.32 4.30 -3.76
CA ASN A 49 -15.20 3.92 -2.91
C ASN A 49 -14.24 2.96 -3.63
N LEU A 50 -14.06 3.11 -4.96
CA LEU A 50 -13.17 2.25 -5.76
C LEU A 50 -11.78 2.15 -5.13
N THR A 51 -11.25 3.23 -4.55
CA THR A 51 -9.95 3.22 -3.88
C THR A 51 -9.93 2.30 -2.65
N ASN A 52 -11.00 2.29 -1.85
CA ASN A 52 -11.12 1.39 -0.70
C ASN A 52 -11.27 -0.07 -1.13
N ILE A 53 -12.01 -0.33 -2.22
CA ILE A 53 -12.12 -1.68 -2.81
C ILE A 53 -10.76 -2.15 -3.31
N LEU A 54 -10.01 -1.32 -4.02
CA LEU A 54 -8.66 -1.65 -4.48
C LEU A 54 -7.72 -2.00 -3.32
N SER A 55 -7.71 -1.19 -2.26
CA SER A 55 -6.88 -1.44 -1.08
C SER A 55 -7.33 -2.68 -0.31
N PHE A 56 -8.64 -2.98 -0.30
CA PHE A 56 -9.15 -4.21 0.30
C PHE A 56 -8.70 -5.44 -0.50
N LEU A 57 -8.84 -5.42 -1.83
CA LEU A 57 -8.34 -6.48 -2.71
C LEU A 57 -6.83 -6.68 -2.54
N TYR A 58 -6.07 -5.59 -2.48
CA TYR A 58 -4.65 -5.64 -2.15
C TYR A 58 -4.40 -6.38 -0.83
N SER A 59 -5.09 -5.97 0.24
CA SER A 59 -4.89 -6.56 1.57
C SER A 59 -5.17 -8.06 1.60
N ILE A 60 -6.16 -8.54 0.82
CA ILE A 60 -6.46 -9.97 0.65
C ILE A 60 -5.27 -10.68 -0.01
N PHE A 61 -4.80 -10.20 -1.16
CA PHE A 61 -3.70 -10.86 -1.87
C PHE A 61 -2.39 -10.80 -1.08
N ALA A 62 -2.12 -9.69 -0.41
CA ALA A 62 -0.95 -9.53 0.46
C ALA A 62 -0.99 -10.49 1.65
N LEU A 63 -2.15 -10.64 2.29
CA LEU A 63 -2.34 -11.58 3.41
C LEU A 63 -2.19 -13.03 2.97
N ILE A 64 -2.84 -13.43 1.87
CA ILE A 64 -2.71 -14.79 1.30
C ILE A 64 -1.25 -15.08 0.96
N ALA A 65 -0.56 -14.13 0.33
CA ALA A 65 0.86 -14.26 0.02
C ALA A 65 1.71 -14.40 1.29
N SER A 66 1.46 -13.62 2.34
CA SER A 66 2.21 -13.76 3.60
C SER A 66 1.91 -15.03 4.38
N TYR A 67 0.66 -15.51 4.37
CA TYR A 67 0.26 -16.71 5.10
C TYR A 67 1.10 -17.93 4.72
N GLN A 68 1.35 -18.12 3.41
CA GLN A 68 2.20 -19.19 2.90
C GLN A 68 3.64 -19.14 3.44
N PHE A 69 4.12 -17.95 3.80
CA PHE A 69 5.47 -17.68 4.30
C PHE A 69 5.52 -17.42 5.80
N ALA A 70 4.41 -17.57 6.53
CA ALA A 70 4.35 -17.48 7.98
C ALA A 70 4.28 -18.85 8.67
N MET A 71 4.09 -19.93 7.89
CA MET A 71 4.05 -21.29 8.43
C MET A 71 5.45 -21.77 8.86
N PRO A 72 5.63 -22.29 10.09
CA PRO A 72 6.93 -22.79 10.59
C PRO A 72 7.55 -23.86 9.67
N LYS A 73 6.72 -24.79 9.18
CA LYS A 73 7.11 -25.85 8.23
C LYS A 73 7.73 -25.29 6.94
N PHE A 74 7.42 -24.04 6.58
CA PHE A 74 7.99 -23.38 5.40
C PHE A 74 9.46 -22.95 5.59
N TYR A 75 9.99 -22.81 6.81
CA TYR A 75 11.41 -22.48 7.01
C TYR A 75 12.27 -23.65 7.49
N GLU A 76 11.68 -24.68 8.08
CA GLU A 76 12.43 -25.83 8.63
C GLU A 76 13.00 -26.77 7.56
N THR A 77 12.37 -26.88 6.39
CA THR A 77 12.84 -27.77 5.30
C THR A 77 13.53 -26.98 4.18
N THR A 78 14.85 -27.10 4.03
CA THR A 78 15.63 -26.47 2.94
C THR A 78 15.61 -27.33 1.67
N THR A 79 14.48 -27.34 0.96
CA THR A 79 14.37 -28.02 -0.34
C THR A 79 14.49 -27.03 -1.51
N LEU A 80 15.10 -27.47 -2.62
CA LEU A 80 15.17 -26.72 -3.89
C LEU A 80 13.80 -26.16 -4.34
N GLN A 81 12.74 -26.89 -4.04
CA GLN A 81 11.35 -26.52 -4.34
C GLN A 81 10.91 -25.22 -3.64
N LYS A 82 11.43 -24.91 -2.44
CA LYS A 82 11.14 -23.63 -1.75
C LYS A 82 11.89 -22.45 -2.32
N VAL A 83 13.14 -22.64 -2.75
CA VAL A 83 13.90 -21.61 -3.47
C VAL A 83 13.18 -21.28 -4.78
N TYR A 84 12.70 -22.30 -5.47
CA TYR A 84 11.87 -22.13 -6.65
C TYR A 84 10.56 -21.38 -6.36
N LEU A 85 9.77 -21.77 -5.34
CA LEU A 85 8.54 -21.04 -4.96
C LEU A 85 8.79 -19.58 -4.56
N ARG A 86 9.95 -19.29 -3.96
CA ARG A 86 10.38 -17.93 -3.61
C ARG A 86 10.73 -17.07 -4.80
N GLN A 87 11.24 -17.65 -5.87
CA GLN A 87 11.77 -16.93 -7.02
C GLN A 87 10.85 -16.99 -8.24
N LYS A 88 9.92 -17.95 -8.28
CA LYS A 88 9.00 -18.13 -9.40
C LYS A 88 8.10 -16.90 -9.56
N PRO A 89 8.01 -16.33 -10.77
CA PRO A 89 7.00 -15.33 -11.07
C PRO A 89 5.60 -15.85 -10.75
N SER A 90 4.79 -15.00 -10.12
CA SER A 90 3.42 -15.36 -9.72
C SER A 90 2.45 -14.28 -10.16
N LEU A 91 1.32 -14.69 -10.73
CA LEU A 91 0.22 -13.80 -11.06
C LEU A 91 -0.29 -13.07 -9.81
N VAL A 92 -0.41 -13.77 -8.67
CA VAL A 92 -0.82 -13.17 -7.39
C VAL A 92 0.18 -12.11 -6.95
N ALA A 93 1.47 -12.36 -7.10
CA ALA A 93 2.49 -11.38 -6.75
C ALA A 93 2.45 -10.16 -7.68
N TYR A 94 2.22 -10.37 -8.97
CA TYR A 94 2.03 -9.31 -9.95
C TYR A 94 0.80 -8.45 -9.61
N LEU A 95 -0.36 -9.07 -9.37
CA LEU A 95 -1.60 -8.40 -9.01
C LEU A 95 -1.45 -7.61 -7.71
N ALA A 96 -0.90 -8.22 -6.65
CA ALA A 96 -0.64 -7.53 -5.39
C ALA A 96 0.26 -6.31 -5.59
N GLN A 97 1.29 -6.41 -6.45
CA GLN A 97 2.17 -5.29 -6.75
C GLN A 97 1.44 -4.15 -7.48
N GLN A 98 0.64 -4.48 -8.52
CA GLN A 98 -0.11 -3.45 -9.24
C GLN A 98 -1.17 -2.81 -8.35
N LEU A 99 -1.89 -3.61 -7.56
CA LEU A 99 -2.91 -3.13 -6.63
C LEU A 99 -2.29 -2.24 -5.56
N GLN A 100 -1.12 -2.57 -5.00
CA GLN A 100 -0.45 -1.67 -4.05
C GLN A 100 -0.08 -0.34 -4.71
N ARG A 101 0.59 -0.39 -5.87
CA ARG A 101 1.05 0.82 -6.57
C ARG A 101 -0.11 1.76 -6.90
N MET A 102 -1.18 1.21 -7.45
CA MET A 102 -2.37 1.94 -7.82
C MET A 102 -3.11 2.45 -6.58
N SER A 103 -3.32 1.59 -5.58
CA SER A 103 -4.04 1.95 -4.34
C SER A 103 -3.33 3.08 -3.61
N THR A 104 -2.02 2.99 -3.37
CA THR A 104 -1.27 4.04 -2.66
C THR A 104 -1.37 5.38 -3.39
N THR A 105 -1.17 5.40 -4.71
CA THR A 105 -1.23 6.62 -5.51
C THR A 105 -2.63 7.24 -5.50
N MET A 106 -3.66 6.41 -5.70
CA MET A 106 -5.04 6.89 -5.73
C MET A 106 -5.54 7.31 -4.35
N HIS A 107 -5.13 6.64 -3.28
CA HIS A 107 -5.44 7.06 -1.91
C HIS A 107 -4.77 8.39 -1.57
N PHE A 108 -3.54 8.63 -2.02
CA PHE A 108 -2.95 9.97 -1.95
C PHE A 108 -3.83 11.01 -2.63
N ALA A 109 -4.18 10.77 -3.90
CA ALA A 109 -5.00 11.71 -4.67
C ALA A 109 -6.35 11.98 -3.99
N VAL A 110 -7.06 10.92 -3.58
CA VAL A 110 -8.37 11.01 -2.94
C VAL A 110 -8.29 11.69 -1.57
N THR A 111 -7.31 11.35 -0.72
CA THR A 111 -7.13 12.02 0.58
C THR A 111 -6.95 13.53 0.41
N PHE A 112 -6.08 13.95 -0.50
CA PHE A 112 -5.80 15.37 -0.74
C PHE A 112 -6.95 16.11 -1.41
N VAL A 113 -7.81 15.43 -2.15
CA VAL A 113 -9.04 16.02 -2.72
C VAL A 113 -10.15 16.06 -1.68
N PHE A 114 -10.30 15.00 -0.87
CA PHE A 114 -11.38 14.85 0.08
C PHE A 114 -11.38 15.92 1.17
N TRP A 115 -10.25 16.12 1.85
CA TRP A 115 -10.19 17.03 3.01
C TRP A 115 -10.48 18.50 2.67
N PRO A 116 -9.94 19.10 1.60
CA PRO A 116 -10.27 20.50 1.26
C PRO A 116 -11.61 20.66 0.55
N PHE A 117 -12.03 19.70 -0.29
CA PHE A 117 -13.16 19.92 -1.21
C PHE A 117 -14.44 19.16 -0.86
N VAL A 118 -14.36 18.10 -0.08
CA VAL A 118 -15.50 17.21 0.21
C VAL A 118 -15.89 17.26 1.69
N TRP A 119 -14.90 17.22 2.59
CA TRP A 119 -15.13 17.26 4.03
C TRP A 119 -16.00 18.45 4.49
N PRO A 120 -15.82 19.70 4.00
CA PRO A 120 -16.63 20.83 4.47
C PRO A 120 -18.13 20.67 4.21
N SER A 121 -18.51 19.97 3.15
CA SER A 121 -19.90 19.74 2.73
C SER A 121 -20.37 18.30 2.93
N SER A 122 -19.58 17.46 3.62
CA SER A 122 -19.89 16.04 3.80
C SER A 122 -21.16 15.87 4.64
N ASN A 123 -22.07 14.99 4.23
CA ASN A 123 -23.20 14.60 5.07
C ASN A 123 -22.70 13.83 6.31
N ARG A 124 -23.10 14.30 7.50
CA ARG A 124 -22.75 13.74 8.81
C ARG A 124 -23.98 13.33 9.62
N SER A 125 -25.06 12.95 8.94
CA SER A 125 -26.35 12.60 9.56
C SER A 125 -26.29 11.43 10.53
N HIS A 126 -25.28 10.54 10.44
CA HIS A 126 -25.06 9.43 11.38
C HIS A 126 -24.10 9.81 12.52
N GLY A 127 -23.80 11.10 12.69
CA GLY A 127 -22.99 11.62 13.79
C GLY A 127 -21.56 11.08 13.79
N ILE A 128 -21.15 10.49 14.92
CA ILE A 128 -19.77 10.04 15.12
C ILE A 128 -19.33 8.94 14.16
N TYR A 129 -20.26 8.08 13.71
CA TYR A 129 -19.94 7.00 12.77
C TYR A 129 -19.48 7.51 11.41
N ASP A 130 -20.06 8.62 10.92
CA ASP A 130 -19.61 9.26 9.69
C ASP A 130 -18.20 9.84 9.84
N ILE A 131 -17.89 10.45 10.98
CA ILE A 131 -16.55 11.01 11.26
C ILE A 131 -15.51 9.89 11.29
N ILE A 132 -15.79 8.80 12.03
CA ILE A 132 -14.90 7.63 12.09
C ILE A 132 -14.68 7.07 10.69
N TYR A 133 -15.74 6.90 9.92
CA TYR A 133 -15.66 6.40 8.55
C TYR A 133 -14.81 7.30 7.66
N PHE A 134 -15.03 8.61 7.66
CA PHE A 134 -14.28 9.54 6.80
C PHE A 134 -12.79 9.61 7.15
N VAL A 135 -12.46 9.69 8.46
CA VAL A 135 -11.07 9.64 8.93
C VAL A 135 -10.41 8.31 8.55
N ALA A 136 -11.14 7.21 8.70
CA ALA A 136 -10.63 5.90 8.35
C ALA A 136 -10.39 5.75 6.84
N ALA A 137 -11.41 6.04 6.02
CA ALA A 137 -11.44 5.83 4.57
C ALA A 137 -10.58 6.82 3.78
N HIS A 138 -10.38 8.03 4.27
CA HIS A 138 -9.65 9.10 3.57
C HIS A 138 -8.43 9.62 4.32
N GLY A 139 -7.98 8.91 5.36
CA GLY A 139 -6.75 9.22 6.08
C GLY A 139 -5.99 7.95 6.47
N MET A 140 -6.60 7.13 7.31
CA MET A 140 -5.92 5.97 7.89
C MET A 140 -5.64 4.85 6.88
N THR A 141 -6.50 4.64 5.88
CA THR A 141 -6.23 3.73 4.74
C THR A 141 -4.95 4.10 4.01
N LEU A 142 -4.72 5.38 3.73
CA LEU A 142 -3.48 5.87 3.13
C LEU A 142 -2.28 5.60 4.05
N VAL A 143 -2.40 5.88 5.35
CA VAL A 143 -1.33 5.60 6.33
C VAL A 143 -0.97 4.11 6.33
N MET A 144 -1.97 3.23 6.32
CA MET A 144 -1.75 1.78 6.27
C MET A 144 -1.04 1.35 4.99
N LEU A 145 -1.45 1.86 3.83
CA LEU A 145 -0.80 1.58 2.55
C LEU A 145 0.63 2.13 2.50
N LEU A 146 0.88 3.29 3.12
CA LEU A 146 2.22 3.88 3.21
C LEU A 146 3.14 3.04 4.09
N LEU A 147 2.67 2.64 5.27
CA LEU A 147 3.42 1.77 6.17
C LEU A 147 3.75 0.44 5.47
N GLU A 148 2.77 -0.20 4.85
CA GLU A 148 2.99 -1.47 4.15
C GLU A 148 3.88 -1.30 2.90
N GLY A 149 3.70 -0.22 2.13
CA GLY A 149 4.55 0.11 0.99
C GLY A 149 6.01 0.38 1.40
N PHE A 150 6.21 0.98 2.56
CA PHE A 150 7.53 1.29 3.11
C PHE A 150 8.23 0.04 3.64
N VAL A 151 7.52 -0.90 4.27
CA VAL A 151 8.15 -2.15 4.75
C VAL A 151 8.19 -3.25 3.70
N SER A 152 7.38 -3.22 2.65
CA SER A 152 7.39 -4.25 1.60
C SER A 152 8.48 -4.02 0.56
N LYS A 153 8.79 -5.05 -0.23
CA LYS A 153 9.69 -4.95 -1.41
C LYS A 153 8.95 -4.51 -2.67
N VAL A 154 7.78 -3.87 -2.54
CA VAL A 154 7.05 -3.35 -3.69
C VAL A 154 7.90 -2.27 -4.36
N LEU A 155 8.32 -2.56 -5.59
CA LEU A 155 8.88 -1.58 -6.51
C LEU A 155 7.74 -0.78 -7.12
N TYR A 156 7.88 0.52 -7.24
CA TYR A 156 7.03 1.49 -7.93
C TYR A 156 7.79 1.95 -9.18
N ASN A 157 7.06 2.25 -10.24
CA ASN A 157 7.63 2.72 -11.49
C ASN A 157 6.67 3.66 -12.20
N TRP A 158 7.15 4.40 -13.19
CA TRP A 158 6.30 5.31 -13.97
C TRP A 158 5.25 4.59 -14.82
N SER A 159 5.44 3.31 -15.14
CA SER A 159 4.48 2.57 -15.97
C SER A 159 3.11 2.41 -15.28
N ILE A 160 3.04 2.45 -13.95
CA ILE A 160 1.74 2.40 -13.24
C ILE A 160 0.90 3.67 -13.50
N LEU A 161 1.53 4.79 -13.88
CA LEU A 161 0.81 6.04 -14.09
C LEU A 161 -0.35 5.88 -15.08
N VAL A 162 -0.16 5.10 -16.15
CA VAL A 162 -1.22 4.82 -17.13
C VAL A 162 -2.43 4.15 -16.48
N LEU A 163 -2.19 3.18 -15.58
CA LEU A 163 -3.26 2.50 -14.84
C LEU A 163 -3.94 3.45 -13.83
N CYS A 164 -3.17 4.29 -13.14
CA CYS A 164 -3.72 5.30 -12.22
C CYS A 164 -4.57 6.34 -12.97
N LEU A 165 -4.12 6.82 -14.13
CA LEU A 165 -4.87 7.77 -14.96
C LEU A 165 -6.13 7.12 -15.54
N GLY A 166 -6.03 5.87 -16.04
CA GLY A 166 -7.18 5.13 -16.53
C GLY A 166 -8.22 4.90 -15.44
N PHE A 167 -7.77 4.51 -14.24
CA PHE A 167 -8.64 4.39 -13.07
C PHE A 167 -9.28 5.72 -12.67
N GLY A 168 -8.51 6.82 -12.64
CA GLY A 168 -9.02 8.16 -12.38
C GLY A 168 -10.07 8.61 -13.40
N ALA A 169 -9.86 8.29 -14.68
CA ALA A 169 -10.82 8.58 -15.75
C ALA A 169 -12.13 7.81 -15.56
N VAL A 170 -12.05 6.49 -15.29
CA VAL A 170 -13.22 5.67 -14.98
C VAL A 170 -13.96 6.21 -13.76
N TYR A 171 -13.22 6.59 -12.72
CA TYR A 171 -13.78 7.17 -11.50
C TYR A 171 -14.54 8.48 -11.80
N CYS A 172 -13.94 9.40 -12.54
CA CYS A 172 -14.56 10.67 -12.90
C CYS A 172 -15.79 10.48 -13.79
N ILE A 173 -15.71 9.63 -14.83
CA ILE A 173 -16.84 9.32 -15.71
C ILE A 173 -18.00 8.76 -14.90
N PHE A 174 -17.73 7.79 -14.02
CA PHE A 174 -18.76 7.19 -13.20
C PHE A 174 -19.39 8.20 -12.22
N GLY A 175 -18.57 9.05 -11.59
CA GLY A 175 -19.04 10.09 -10.67
C GLY A 175 -19.92 11.15 -11.36
N ILE A 176 -19.53 11.61 -12.55
CA ILE A 176 -20.32 12.54 -13.37
C ILE A 176 -21.62 11.88 -13.79
N SER A 177 -21.57 10.67 -14.35
CA SER A 177 -22.77 9.94 -14.79
C SER A 177 -23.77 9.72 -13.65
N LEU A 178 -23.29 9.38 -12.44
CA LEU A 178 -24.20 9.22 -11.30
C LEU A 178 -24.85 10.55 -10.91
N PHE A 179 -24.07 11.63 -10.91
CA PHE A 179 -24.59 12.97 -10.61
C PHE A 179 -25.68 13.38 -11.60
N GLU A 180 -25.43 13.24 -12.91
CA GLU A 180 -26.39 13.59 -13.96
C GLU A 180 -27.68 12.74 -13.91
N LEU A 181 -27.55 11.45 -13.60
CA LEU A 181 -28.72 10.53 -13.57
C LEU A 181 -29.57 10.66 -12.31
N THR A 182 -28.97 10.98 -11.17
CA THR A 182 -29.64 10.90 -9.85
C THR A 182 -29.78 12.25 -9.16
N GLY A 183 -29.12 13.29 -9.66
CA GLY A 183 -28.94 14.56 -8.95
C GLY A 183 -28.08 14.46 -7.68
N TYR A 184 -27.57 13.26 -7.35
CA TYR A 184 -26.80 13.02 -6.14
C TYR A 184 -25.32 13.36 -6.37
N ALA A 185 -24.88 14.47 -5.79
CA ALA A 185 -23.48 14.88 -5.82
C ALA A 185 -22.66 14.06 -4.82
N ILE A 186 -22.02 12.99 -5.31
CA ILE A 186 -21.02 12.24 -4.53
C ILE A 186 -19.90 13.19 -4.09
N TYR A 187 -19.44 14.00 -5.05
CA TYR A 187 -18.59 15.15 -4.82
C TYR A 187 -19.20 16.40 -5.45
N PRO A 188 -19.13 17.57 -4.80
CA PRO A 188 -19.69 18.81 -5.31
C PRO A 188 -19.14 19.21 -6.69
N PHE A 189 -17.91 18.80 -6.98
CA PHE A 189 -17.19 19.13 -8.22
C PHE A 189 -17.50 18.17 -9.39
N PHE A 190 -18.43 17.22 -9.27
CA PHE A 190 -18.88 16.41 -10.41
C PHE A 190 -19.95 17.08 -11.27
N ASN A 191 -20.43 18.27 -10.87
CA ASN A 191 -21.32 19.06 -11.69
C ASN A 191 -20.60 19.61 -12.93
N ALA A 192 -20.80 18.99 -14.09
CA ALA A 192 -20.16 19.38 -15.35
C ALA A 192 -20.65 20.76 -15.88
N HIS A 193 -21.75 21.28 -15.36
CA HIS A 193 -22.28 22.59 -15.75
C HIS A 193 -21.60 23.77 -15.02
N SER A 194 -20.78 23.49 -14.00
CA SER A 194 -20.06 24.52 -13.24
C SER A 194 -18.63 24.69 -13.75
N LYS A 195 -18.25 25.92 -14.15
CA LYS A 195 -16.88 26.25 -14.55
C LYS A 195 -15.85 25.89 -13.46
N LYS A 196 -16.19 26.08 -12.17
CA LYS A 196 -15.31 25.72 -11.04
C LYS A 196 -15.07 24.21 -10.98
N SER A 197 -16.12 23.42 -11.19
CA SER A 197 -16.05 21.96 -11.20
C SER A 197 -15.18 21.43 -12.34
N ILE A 198 -15.30 22.00 -13.54
CA ILE A 198 -14.45 21.64 -14.69
C ILE A 198 -12.97 21.87 -14.39
N ILE A 199 -12.62 23.00 -13.78
CA ILE A 199 -11.23 23.32 -13.40
C ILE A 199 -10.70 22.29 -12.40
N VAL A 200 -11.50 21.95 -11.38
CA VAL A 200 -11.11 20.93 -10.38
C VAL A 200 -10.90 19.58 -11.05
N LEU A 201 -11.83 19.14 -11.92
CA LEU A 201 -11.72 17.88 -12.65
C LEU A 201 -10.49 17.83 -13.57
N ALA A 202 -10.19 18.93 -14.28
CA ALA A 202 -8.99 19.03 -15.10
C ALA A 202 -7.70 18.95 -14.25
N GLY A 203 -7.73 19.47 -13.03
CA GLY A 203 -6.61 19.42 -12.08
C GLY A 203 -6.34 18.04 -11.47
N VAL A 204 -7.32 17.12 -11.46
CA VAL A 204 -7.18 15.78 -10.86
C VAL A 204 -6.09 14.96 -11.56
N PHE A 205 -6.02 14.96 -12.89
CA PHE A 205 -5.07 14.12 -13.62
C PHE A 205 -3.60 14.53 -13.46
N PRO A 206 -3.22 15.82 -13.60
CA PRO A 206 -1.89 16.29 -13.24
C PRO A 206 -1.56 15.98 -11.78
N PHE A 207 -2.54 16.09 -10.89
CA PHE A 207 -2.34 15.79 -9.47
C PHE A 207 -2.07 14.30 -9.21
N VAL A 208 -2.77 13.38 -9.89
CA VAL A 208 -2.47 11.94 -9.85
C VAL A 208 -1.04 11.66 -10.33
N ALA A 209 -0.59 12.33 -11.40
CA ALA A 209 0.80 12.19 -11.87
C ALA A 209 1.82 12.68 -10.84
N LEU A 210 1.54 13.81 -10.18
CA LEU A 210 2.35 14.33 -9.08
C LEU A 210 2.42 13.34 -7.91
N MET A 211 1.29 12.79 -7.47
CA MET A 211 1.22 11.81 -6.39
C MET A 211 1.97 10.52 -6.74
N ASN A 212 1.92 10.07 -8.00
CA ASN A 212 2.73 8.94 -8.46
C ASN A 212 4.24 9.25 -8.31
N GLY A 213 4.66 10.46 -8.69
CA GLY A 213 6.03 10.94 -8.46
C GLY A 213 6.42 10.94 -6.98
N PHE A 214 5.51 11.36 -6.10
CA PHE A 214 5.72 11.36 -4.66
C PHE A 214 5.92 9.94 -4.10
N VAL A 215 5.09 8.98 -4.53
CA VAL A 215 5.22 7.58 -4.11
C VAL A 215 6.55 6.97 -4.57
N LEU A 216 7.02 7.32 -5.78
CA LEU A 216 8.36 6.94 -6.26
C LEU A 216 9.48 7.52 -5.39
N LEU A 217 9.34 8.76 -4.93
CA LEU A 217 10.30 9.38 -4.00
C LEU A 217 10.32 8.67 -2.65
N LEU A 218 9.16 8.29 -2.12
CA LEU A 218 9.08 7.50 -0.88
C LEU A 218 9.78 6.15 -1.00
N GLN A 219 9.67 5.50 -2.16
CA GLN A 219 10.41 4.27 -2.40
C GLN A 219 11.92 4.52 -2.41
N LYS A 220 12.41 5.56 -3.10
CA LYS A 220 13.83 5.92 -3.10
C LYS A 220 14.34 6.21 -1.69
N LEU A 221 13.53 6.86 -0.86
CA LEU A 221 13.84 7.10 0.54
C LEU A 221 13.97 5.78 1.32
N ARG A 222 13.02 4.85 1.16
CA ARG A 222 13.10 3.50 1.75
C ARG A 222 14.39 2.81 1.34
N ASP A 223 14.67 2.76 0.04
CA ASP A 223 15.82 2.03 -0.51
C ASP A 223 17.14 2.63 0.02
N PHE A 224 17.25 3.96 0.06
CA PHE A 224 18.37 4.66 0.70
C PHE A 224 18.54 4.32 2.18
N LEU A 225 17.44 4.24 2.95
CA LEU A 225 17.49 3.90 4.37
C LEU A 225 17.91 2.44 4.58
N VAL A 226 17.40 1.51 3.76
CA VAL A 226 17.81 0.09 3.79
C VAL A 226 19.32 -0.02 3.54
N ASP A 227 19.83 0.64 2.50
CA ASP A 227 21.25 0.56 2.16
C ASP A 227 22.14 1.20 3.23
N LYS A 228 21.79 2.41 3.70
CA LYS A 228 22.63 3.13 4.64
C LYS A 228 22.58 2.55 6.05
N ILE A 229 21.40 2.12 6.51
CA ILE A 229 21.19 1.70 7.90
C ILE A 229 21.44 0.20 8.05
N ILE A 230 20.84 -0.63 7.20
CA ILE A 230 20.87 -2.09 7.40
C ILE A 230 22.15 -2.67 6.81
N ASN A 231 22.44 -2.37 5.54
CA ASN A 231 23.63 -2.92 4.88
C ASN A 231 24.91 -2.31 5.47
N GLY A 232 24.88 -1.02 5.83
CA GLY A 232 25.97 -0.36 6.56
C GLY A 232 26.27 -0.99 7.92
N LYS A 233 25.23 -1.35 8.70
CA LYS A 233 25.39 -2.00 10.02
C LYS A 233 25.87 -3.44 9.91
N GLN A 234 25.25 -4.24 9.02
CA GLN A 234 25.68 -5.63 8.78
C GLN A 234 27.12 -5.73 8.27
N THR A 235 27.55 -4.79 7.43
CA THR A 235 28.94 -4.74 6.94
C THR A 235 29.90 -4.45 8.09
N LYS A 236 29.57 -3.51 8.98
CA LYS A 236 30.38 -3.21 10.17
C LYS A 236 30.45 -4.40 11.14
N GLU A 237 29.34 -5.09 11.38
CA GLU A 237 29.29 -6.29 12.24
C GLU A 237 30.10 -7.45 11.65
N LYS A 238 29.98 -7.72 10.34
CA LYS A 238 30.80 -8.74 9.66
C LYS A 238 32.30 -8.42 9.72
N ILE A 239 32.67 -7.15 9.60
CA ILE A 239 34.08 -6.71 9.73
C ILE A 239 34.56 -6.90 11.18
N ALA A 240 33.74 -6.57 12.17
CA ALA A 240 34.05 -6.78 13.59
C ALA A 240 34.25 -8.26 13.93
N GLN A 241 33.34 -9.14 13.48
CA GLN A 241 33.47 -10.59 13.65
C GLN A 241 34.72 -11.15 12.96
N ARG A 242 35.04 -10.70 11.74
CA ARG A 242 36.28 -11.12 11.06
C ARG A 242 37.53 -10.66 11.80
N LYS A 243 37.52 -9.47 12.40
CA LYS A 243 38.63 -8.98 13.24
C LYS A 243 38.76 -9.81 14.52
N GLN A 244 37.66 -10.10 15.22
CA GLN A 244 37.67 -10.96 16.41
C GLN A 244 38.17 -12.38 16.09
N ASN A 245 37.69 -13.00 14.99
CA ASN A 245 38.17 -14.32 14.58
C ASN A 245 39.66 -14.30 14.22
N LYS A 246 40.17 -13.22 13.59
CA LYS A 246 41.62 -13.08 13.34
C LYS A 246 42.43 -12.93 14.63
N ILE A 247 41.91 -12.22 15.63
CA ILE A 247 42.56 -12.06 16.94
C ILE A 247 42.61 -13.42 17.65
N LYS A 248 41.47 -14.12 17.69
CA LYS A 248 41.36 -15.45 18.31
C LYS A 248 42.30 -16.48 17.67
N VAL A 249 42.36 -16.54 16.33
CA VAL A 249 43.30 -17.41 15.61
C VAL A 249 44.77 -17.03 15.86
N ARG A 250 45.06 -15.74 16.11
CA ARG A 250 46.41 -15.30 16.46
C ARG A 250 46.78 -15.70 17.88
N GLU A 251 45.85 -15.57 18.83
CA GLU A 251 46.01 -15.99 20.23
C GLU A 251 46.23 -17.51 20.34
N GLU A 252 45.42 -18.31 19.65
CA GLU A 252 45.55 -19.77 19.58
C GLU A 252 46.88 -20.22 18.94
N LYS A 253 47.46 -19.42 18.02
CA LYS A 253 48.79 -19.70 17.45
C LYS A 253 49.96 -19.26 18.34
N SER A 254 49.75 -18.28 19.21
CA SER A 254 50.79 -17.78 20.14
C SER A 254 50.88 -18.58 21.44
N PHE A 255 49.87 -19.37 21.77
CA PHE A 255 49.87 -20.32 22.87
C PHE A 255 49.47 -21.71 22.35
N PRO A 256 50.33 -22.39 21.58
CA PRO A 256 50.14 -23.82 21.35
C PRO A 256 50.24 -24.49 22.73
N GLU A 257 49.14 -25.11 23.18
CA GLU A 257 49.13 -25.90 24.41
C GLU A 257 50.28 -26.93 24.37
N ASN A 258 51.10 -26.92 25.42
CA ASN A 258 52.05 -28.00 25.74
C ASN A 258 51.29 -29.27 26.16
#